data_AF-A0A351HYI6-F1
#
_entry.id   AF-A0A351HYI6-F1
#
_cell.length_a   1.000
_cell.length_b   1.000
_cell.length_c   1.000
_cell.angle_alpha   90.00
_cell.angle_beta   90.00
_cell.angle_gamma   90.00
#
_symmetry.space_group_name_H-M   'P 1'
#
loop_
_entity.id
_entity.type
_entity.pdbx_description
1 polymer ?
#
loop_
_entity_poly.entity_id
_entity_poly.type
_entity_poly.pdbx_seq_one_letter_code
_entity_poly.pdbx_strand_id
1 'polypeptide(L)'
;MTSTSLKLIALILMLLDHIGQFIPGAPLWLHWVGRVSAPVFMFCMAWGFYYTHDRQKYLLRMYLFGVGMAMIALICNNIVADPYAMMTNNIFVTLLLVAVLVWLIELRKTDKPKGNRYLALFAGYQVLTTILCILIAQIVPLMGMMSF
;
A
#
# COMPACT_ATOMS: atom_id res chain seq x y z
N MET A 1 -21.00 -13.96 -6.54
CA MET A 1 -20.17 -12.84 -7.08
C MET A 1 -18.75 -13.34 -7.30
N THR A 2 -18.08 -12.96 -8.39
CA THR A 2 -16.68 -13.35 -8.62
C THR A 2 -15.73 -12.42 -7.86
N SER A 3 -14.53 -12.90 -7.51
CA SER A 3 -13.50 -12.09 -6.85
C SER A 3 -13.16 -10.81 -7.64
N THR A 4 -13.23 -10.88 -8.98
CA THR A 4 -13.00 -9.74 -9.87
C THR A 4 -14.07 -8.66 -9.71
N SER A 5 -15.35 -9.03 -9.57
CA SER A 5 -16.43 -8.06 -9.36
C SER A 5 -16.24 -7.28 -8.05
N LEU A 6 -15.81 -7.95 -6.98
CA LEU A 6 -15.54 -7.28 -5.70
C LEU A 6 -14.38 -6.29 -5.79
N LYS A 7 -13.29 -6.65 -6.49
CA LYS A 7 -12.17 -5.74 -6.74
C LYS A 7 -12.59 -4.52 -7.56
N LEU A 8 -13.46 -4.72 -8.55
CA LEU A 8 -13.98 -3.62 -9.36
C LEU A 8 -14.85 -2.66 -8.52
N ILE A 9 -15.71 -3.20 -7.65
CA ILE A 9 -16.48 -2.39 -6.71
C ILE A 9 -15.55 -1.61 -5.79
N ALA A 10 -14.53 -2.26 -5.20
CA ALA A 10 -13.54 -1.58 -4.37
C ALA A 10 -12.80 -0.48 -5.12
N LEU A 11 -12.46 -0.71 -6.40
CA LEU A 11 -11.82 0.28 -7.26
C LEU A 11 -12.73 1.50 -7.50
N ILE A 12 -14.02 1.27 -7.77
CA ILE A 12 -15.00 2.35 -7.96
C ILE A 12 -15.14 3.15 -6.66
N LEU A 13 -15.25 2.48 -5.50
CA LEU A 13 -15.30 3.16 -4.20
C LEU A 13 -14.05 3.99 -3.94
N MET A 14 -12.86 3.45 -4.25
CA MET A 14 -11.60 4.18 -4.11
C MET A 14 -11.57 5.42 -5.02
N LEU A 15 -12.06 5.30 -6.25
CA LEU A 15 -12.15 6.41 -7.19
C LEU A 15 -13.07 7.51 -6.65
N LEU A 16 -14.24 7.16 -6.09
CA LEU A 16 -15.16 8.12 -5.48
C LEU A 16 -14.51 8.86 -4.29
N ASP A 17 -13.70 8.18 -3.48
CA ASP A 17 -12.94 8.80 -2.39
C ASP A 17 -11.98 9.89 -2.91
N HIS A 18 -11.24 9.56 -3.97
CA HIS A 18 -10.25 10.48 -4.55
C HIS A 18 -10.93 11.63 -5.30
N ILE A 19 -12.09 11.40 -5.92
CA ILE A 19 -12.93 12.47 -6.47
C ILE A 19 -13.35 13.43 -5.35
N GLY A 20 -13.77 12.91 -4.20
CA GLY A 20 -14.08 13.72 -3.02
C GLY A 20 -12.88 14.51 -2.49
N GLN A 21 -11.68 13.92 -2.59
CA GLN A 21 -10.44 14.54 -2.09
C GLN A 21 -9.92 15.66 -3.00
N PHE A 22 -9.99 15.45 -4.33
CA PHE A 22 -9.38 16.37 -5.30
C PHE A 22 -10.36 17.43 -5.84
N ILE A 23 -11.67 17.24 -5.72
CA ILE A 23 -12.66 18.24 -6.16
C ILE A 23 -13.05 19.15 -4.97
N PRO A 24 -12.72 20.45 -5.00
CA PRO A 24 -13.12 21.38 -3.95
C PRO A 24 -14.65 21.53 -3.92
N GLY A 25 -15.24 21.42 -2.72
CA GLY A 25 -16.70 21.50 -2.52
C GLY A 25 -17.45 20.18 -2.67
N ALA A 26 -16.74 19.05 -2.85
CA ALA A 26 -17.35 17.74 -2.89
C ALA A 26 -18.00 17.36 -1.53
N PRO A 27 -19.13 16.63 -1.54
CA PRO A 27 -19.83 16.31 -0.32
C PRO A 27 -19.08 15.25 0.51
N LEU A 28 -19.02 15.47 1.83
CA LEU A 28 -18.25 14.65 2.76
C LEU A 28 -18.58 13.15 2.70
N TRP A 29 -19.84 12.78 2.40
CA TRP A 29 -20.29 11.39 2.34
C TRP A 29 -19.52 10.53 1.33
N LEU A 30 -18.93 11.14 0.28
CA LEU A 30 -18.08 10.44 -0.69
C LEU A 30 -16.88 9.77 0.00
N HIS A 31 -16.31 10.41 1.03
CA HIS A 31 -15.21 9.83 1.81
C HIS A 31 -15.65 8.66 2.68
N TRP A 32 -16.85 8.71 3.25
CA TRP A 32 -17.36 7.62 4.08
C TRP A 32 -17.55 6.36 3.26
N VAL A 33 -18.11 6.50 2.06
CA VAL A 33 -18.29 5.42 1.10
C VAL A 33 -16.93 4.95 0.57
N GLY A 34 -16.05 5.89 0.26
CA GLY A 34 -14.71 5.65 -0.23
C GLY A 34 -13.84 4.80 0.71
N ARG A 35 -13.90 5.06 2.01
CA ARG A 35 -13.16 4.32 3.05
C ARG A 35 -13.52 2.83 3.12
N VAL A 36 -14.72 2.44 2.67
CA VAL A 36 -15.12 1.03 2.58
C VAL A 36 -14.30 0.27 1.53
N SER A 37 -13.65 0.96 0.59
CA SER A 37 -12.75 0.35 -0.38
C SER A 37 -11.60 -0.44 0.29
N ALA A 38 -10.96 0.15 1.31
CA ALA A 38 -9.82 -0.45 1.99
C ALA A 38 -10.11 -1.85 2.61
N PRO A 39 -11.17 -2.04 3.43
CA PRO A 39 -11.51 -3.35 3.96
C PRO A 39 -11.90 -4.35 2.86
N VAL A 40 -12.53 -3.91 1.77
CA VAL A 40 -12.86 -4.80 0.64
C VAL A 40 -11.59 -5.27 -0.07
N PHE A 41 -10.62 -4.38 -0.31
CA PHE A 41 -9.32 -4.75 -0.86
C PHE A 41 -8.54 -5.70 0.06
N MET A 42 -8.57 -5.47 1.38
CA MET A 42 -7.97 -6.39 2.35
C MET A 42 -8.64 -7.77 2.32
N PHE A 43 -9.98 -7.84 2.24
CA PHE A 43 -10.70 -9.10 2.10
C PHE A 43 -10.31 -9.83 0.81
N CYS A 44 -10.28 -9.14 -0.33
CA CYS A 44 -9.88 -9.73 -1.60
C CYS A 44 -8.42 -10.20 -1.59
N MET A 45 -7.53 -9.47 -0.90
CA MET A 45 -6.14 -9.87 -0.71
C MET A 45 -6.04 -11.14 0.13
N ALA A 46 -6.67 -11.17 1.31
CA ALA A 46 -6.66 -12.32 2.21
C ALA A 46 -7.24 -13.57 1.53
N TRP A 47 -8.37 -13.43 0.83
CA TRP A 47 -8.97 -14.50 0.05
C TRP A 47 -8.02 -14.98 -1.06
N GLY A 48 -7.47 -14.07 -1.86
CA GLY A 48 -6.52 -14.43 -2.91
C GLY A 48 -5.25 -15.09 -2.38
N PHE A 49 -4.77 -14.67 -1.22
CA PHE A 49 -3.60 -15.22 -0.54
C PHE A 49 -3.87 -16.64 -0.04
N TYR A 50 -5.04 -16.88 0.56
CA TYR A 50 -5.43 -18.20 1.08
C TYR A 50 -5.51 -19.28 0.00
N TYR A 51 -6.10 -18.96 -1.16
CA TYR A 51 -6.26 -19.92 -2.27
C TYR A 51 -5.03 -20.05 -3.16
N THR A 52 -4.01 -19.20 -3.01
CA THR A 52 -2.81 -19.29 -3.84
C THR A 52 -1.85 -20.36 -3.32
N HIS A 53 -1.50 -21.31 -4.20
CA HIS A 53 -0.53 -22.37 -3.89
C HIS A 53 0.91 -21.83 -3.72
N ASP A 54 1.30 -20.88 -4.59
CA ASP A 54 2.64 -20.27 -4.58
C ASP A 54 2.62 -18.86 -3.99
N ARG A 55 2.87 -18.78 -2.69
CA ARG A 55 2.83 -17.53 -1.91
C ARG A 55 3.93 -16.55 -2.34
N GLN A 56 5.10 -17.05 -2.72
CA GLN A 56 6.21 -16.19 -3.16
C GLN A 56 5.88 -15.47 -4.46
N LYS A 57 5.31 -16.19 -5.45
CA LYS A 57 4.83 -15.56 -6.69
C LYS A 57 3.70 -14.57 -6.44
N TYR A 58 2.82 -14.85 -5.47
CA TYR A 58 1.77 -13.91 -5.09
C TYR A 58 2.35 -12.58 -4.57
N LEU A 59 3.28 -12.65 -3.61
CA LEU A 59 3.96 -11.49 -3.04
C LEU A 59 4.77 -10.73 -4.11
N LEU A 60 5.47 -11.45 -4.99
CA LEU A 60 6.23 -10.84 -6.09
C LEU A 60 5.32 -10.05 -7.03
N ARG A 61 4.17 -10.60 -7.43
CA ARG A 61 3.20 -9.87 -8.28
C ARG A 61 2.72 -8.59 -7.59
N MET A 62 2.39 -8.64 -6.30
CA MET A 62 2.00 -7.45 -5.55
C MET A 62 3.12 -6.41 -5.45
N TYR A 63 4.35 -6.86 -5.25
CA TYR A 63 5.52 -5.97 -5.24
C TYR A 63 5.70 -5.27 -6.58
N LEU A 64 5.57 -5.99 -7.70
CA LEU A 64 5.64 -5.41 -9.05
C LEU A 64 4.55 -4.36 -9.27
N PHE A 65 3.31 -4.61 -8.83
CA PHE A 65 2.24 -3.61 -8.89
C PHE A 65 2.52 -2.39 -7.99
N GLY A 66 3.10 -2.60 -6.81
CA GLY A 66 3.52 -1.53 -5.91
C GLY A 66 4.60 -0.65 -6.53
N VAL A 67 5.63 -1.25 -7.14
CA VAL A 67 6.67 -0.53 -7.88
C VAL A 67 6.10 0.22 -9.08
N GLY A 68 5.20 -0.42 -9.85
CA GLY A 68 4.52 0.22 -10.97
C GLY A 68 3.75 1.47 -10.54
N MET A 69 3.00 1.39 -9.43
CA MET A 69 2.29 2.54 -8.86
C MET A 69 3.24 3.65 -8.40
N ALA A 70 4.36 3.30 -7.76
CA ALA A 70 5.37 4.28 -7.35
C ALA A 70 6.00 5.00 -8.55
N MET A 71 6.29 4.26 -9.63
CA MET A 71 6.81 4.84 -10.87
C MET A 71 5.80 5.78 -11.52
N ILE A 72 4.53 5.39 -11.60
CA ILE A 72 3.45 6.24 -12.13
C ILE A 72 3.32 7.51 -11.28
N ALA A 73 3.31 7.37 -9.95
CA ALA A 73 3.25 8.50 -9.03
C ALA A 73 4.42 9.48 -9.24
N LEU A 74 5.66 8.97 -9.39
CA LEU A 74 6.82 9.80 -9.70
C LEU A 74 6.68 10.55 -11.03
N ILE A 75 6.23 9.87 -12.08
CA ILE A 75 6.03 10.50 -13.40
C ILE A 75 4.95 11.58 -13.31
N CYS A 76 3.79 11.28 -12.72
CA CYS A 76 2.69 12.21 -12.58
C CYS A 76 3.06 13.44 -11.72
N ASN A 77 3.75 13.24 -10.60
CA ASN A 77 4.17 14.33 -9.72
C ASN A 77 5.19 15.25 -10.41
N ASN A 78 6.06 14.72 -11.27
CA ASN A 78 7.00 15.55 -12.06
C ASN A 78 6.33 16.32 -13.20
N ILE A 79 5.24 15.80 -13.78
CA ILE A 79 4.52 16.47 -14.89
C ILE A 79 3.58 17.56 -14.38
N VAL A 80 2.78 17.25 -13.35
CA VAL A 80 1.72 18.14 -12.86
C VAL A 80 2.27 19.15 -11.84
N ALA A 81 3.38 18.82 -11.16
CA ALA A 81 4.16 19.71 -10.28
C ALA A 81 3.34 20.62 -9.35
N ASP A 82 2.16 20.16 -8.90
CA ASP A 82 1.30 20.89 -7.97
C ASP A 82 1.60 20.40 -6.53
N PRO A 83 2.08 21.27 -5.63
CA PRO A 83 2.35 20.93 -4.23
C PRO A 83 1.12 20.40 -3.48
N TYR A 84 -0.09 20.80 -3.88
CA TYR A 84 -1.33 20.46 -3.17
C TYR A 84 -1.97 19.15 -3.66
N ALA A 85 -1.50 18.61 -4.80
CA ALA A 85 -2.06 17.41 -5.42
C ALA A 85 -1.06 16.26 -5.54
N MET A 86 -0.04 16.22 -4.66
CA MET A 86 0.98 15.17 -4.70
C MET A 86 0.37 13.77 -4.48
N MET A 87 0.58 12.89 -5.44
CA MET A 87 0.15 11.50 -5.38
C MET A 87 1.19 10.68 -4.61
N THR A 88 0.95 10.44 -3.32
CA THR A 88 1.87 9.67 -2.45
C THR A 88 1.30 8.31 -2.01
N ASN A 89 -0.01 8.10 -2.17
CA ASN A 89 -0.69 6.91 -1.68
C ASN A 89 -0.44 5.68 -2.57
N ASN A 90 0.01 4.57 -1.96
CA ASN A 90 0.24 3.31 -2.66
C ASN A 90 -0.37 2.11 -1.92
N ILE A 91 -1.62 1.79 -2.26
CA ILE A 91 -2.36 0.70 -1.61
C ILE A 91 -1.72 -0.68 -1.81
N PHE A 92 -1.04 -0.93 -2.94
CA PHE A 92 -0.41 -2.24 -3.19
C PHE A 92 0.74 -2.52 -2.22
N VAL A 93 1.54 -1.50 -1.87
CA VAL A 93 2.59 -1.63 -0.85
C VAL A 93 1.99 -1.93 0.52
N THR A 94 0.88 -1.28 0.89
CA THR A 94 0.21 -1.57 2.16
C THR A 94 -0.31 -3.02 2.21
N LEU A 95 -0.98 -3.47 1.16
CA LEU A 95 -1.45 -4.85 1.06
C LEU A 95 -0.28 -5.85 1.06
N LEU A 96 0.85 -5.51 0.43
CA LEU A 96 2.04 -6.37 0.39
C LEU A 96 2.60 -6.58 1.78
N LEU A 97 2.74 -5.51 2.56
CA LEU A 97 3.23 -5.58 3.94
C LEU A 97 2.31 -6.45 4.81
N VAL A 98 0.99 -6.28 4.67
CA VAL A 98 0.02 -7.13 5.39
C VAL A 98 0.15 -8.59 4.96
N ALA A 99 0.27 -8.87 3.65
CA ALA A 99 0.44 -10.24 3.15
C ALA A 99 1.75 -10.89 3.63
N VAL A 100 2.85 -10.13 3.69
CA VAL A 100 4.13 -10.59 4.27
C VAL A 100 3.98 -10.90 5.75
N LEU A 101 3.30 -10.05 6.52
CA LEU A 101 3.04 -10.28 7.94
C LEU A 101 2.21 -11.55 8.16
N VAL A 102 1.14 -11.75 7.39
CA VAL A 102 0.32 -12.97 7.45
C VAL A 102 1.18 -14.20 7.16
N TRP A 103 2.00 -14.15 6.12
CA TRP A 103 2.90 -15.24 5.75
C TRP A 103 3.91 -15.58 6.88
N LEU A 104 4.50 -14.57 7.50
CA LEU A 104 5.43 -14.76 8.63
C LEU A 104 4.75 -15.35 9.86
N ILE A 105 3.52 -14.96 10.14
CA ILE A 105 2.71 -15.52 11.24
C ILE A 105 2.39 -17.00 10.97
N GLU A 106 2.04 -17.36 9.74
CA GLU A 106 1.84 -18.77 9.35
C GLU A 106 3.14 -19.58 9.50
N LEU A 107 4.27 -19.03 9.06
CA LEU A 107 5.57 -19.68 9.23
C LEU A 107 5.91 -19.92 10.72
N ARG A 108 5.55 -18.98 11.60
CA ARG A 108 5.69 -19.15 13.06
C ARG A 108 4.79 -20.25 13.62
N LYS A 109 3.60 -20.45 13.05
CA LYS A 109 2.69 -21.53 13.46
C LYS A 109 3.26 -22.90 13.08
N THR A 110 3.91 -23.02 11.92
CA THR A 110 4.55 -24.28 11.48
C THR A 110 5.89 -24.53 12.17
N ASP A 111 6.78 -23.52 12.21
CA ASP A 111 8.13 -23.59 12.77
C ASP A 111 8.38 -22.38 13.68
N LYS A 112 8.11 -22.52 14.99
CA LYS A 112 8.27 -21.44 15.98
C LYS A 112 9.65 -20.73 15.94
N PRO A 113 10.81 -21.44 15.97
CA PRO A 113 12.11 -20.77 16.03
C PRO A 113 12.44 -20.02 14.74
N LYS A 114 12.12 -20.61 13.57
CA LYS A 114 12.34 -19.96 12.28
C LYS A 114 11.43 -18.75 12.11
N GLY A 115 10.14 -18.89 12.43
CA GLY A 115 9.17 -17.79 12.34
C GLY A 115 9.52 -16.60 13.22
N ASN A 116 9.92 -16.82 14.48
CA ASN A 116 10.37 -15.73 15.36
C ASN A 116 11.62 -15.03 14.81
N ARG A 117 12.58 -15.77 14.25
CA ARG A 117 13.77 -15.19 13.62
C ARG A 117 13.39 -14.30 12.44
N TYR A 118 12.55 -14.79 11.52
CA TYR A 118 12.13 -13.99 10.35
C TYR A 118 11.27 -12.78 10.72
N LEU A 119 10.41 -12.90 11.73
CA LEU A 119 9.64 -11.76 12.26
C LEU A 119 10.54 -10.69 12.86
N ALA A 120 11.53 -11.08 13.67
CA ALA A 120 12.50 -10.15 14.25
C ALA A 120 13.34 -9.46 13.16
N LEU A 121 13.79 -10.22 12.15
CA LEU A 121 14.49 -9.67 10.99
C LEU A 121 13.62 -8.67 10.21
N PHE A 122 12.35 -9.00 9.98
CA PHE A 122 11.41 -8.11 9.29
C PHE A 122 11.16 -6.83 10.08
N ALA A 123 10.92 -6.92 11.39
CA ALA A 123 10.76 -5.75 12.25
C ALA A 123 12.02 -4.88 12.29
N GLY A 124 13.20 -5.49 12.41
CA GLY A 124 14.48 -4.79 12.35
C GLY A 124 14.70 -4.09 11.00
N TYR A 125 14.36 -4.76 9.90
CA TYR A 125 14.41 -4.17 8.56
C TYR A 125 13.48 -2.96 8.43
N GLN A 126 12.24 -3.03 8.92
CA GLN A 126 11.30 -1.90 8.88
C GLN A 126 11.85 -0.70 9.66
N VAL A 127 12.29 -0.90 10.91
CA VAL A 127 12.87 0.16 11.74
C VAL A 127 14.09 0.79 11.06
N LEU A 128 15.00 -0.04 10.53
CA LEU A 128 16.17 0.43 9.82
C LEU A 128 15.79 1.28 8.61
N THR A 129 14.86 0.81 7.77
CA THR A 129 14.41 1.56 6.59
C THR A 129 13.75 2.88 6.96
N THR A 130 12.93 2.92 8.03
CA THR A 130 12.33 4.16 8.51
C THR A 130 13.38 5.16 8.99
N ILE A 131 14.37 4.70 9.77
CA ILE A 131 15.47 5.57 10.23
C ILE A 131 16.27 6.10 9.04
N LEU A 132 16.62 5.24 8.08
CA LEU A 132 17.32 5.66 6.87
C LEU A 132 16.53 6.70 6.07
N CYS A 133 15.21 6.52 5.89
CA CYS A 133 14.37 7.51 5.21
C CYS A 133 14.36 8.86 5.93
N ILE A 134 14.29 8.87 7.26
CA ILE A 134 14.33 10.11 8.06
C ILE A 134 15.70 10.80 7.92
N LEU A 135 16.80 10.06 8.00
CA LEU A 135 18.15 10.61 7.85
C LEU A 135 18.39 11.18 6.45
N ILE A 136 17.93 10.47 5.42
CA ILE A 136 18.01 10.93 4.03
C ILE A 136 17.20 12.23 3.86
N ALA A 137 16.00 12.31 4.44
CA ALA A 137 15.18 13.53 4.38
C ALA A 137 15.82 14.74 5.08
N GLN A 138 16.70 14.51 6.06
CA GLN A 138 17.45 15.59 6.72
C GLN A 138 18.67 16.05 5.93
N ILE A 139 19.36 15.12 5.23
CA ILE A 139 20.58 15.41 4.47
C ILE A 139 20.26 15.95 3.08
N VAL A 140 19.24 15.39 2.44
CA VAL A 140 18.68 15.86 1.19
C VAL A 140 17.44 16.65 1.57
N PRO A 141 17.52 17.99 1.76
CA PRO A 141 16.32 18.79 1.68
C PRO A 141 15.82 18.55 0.27
N LEU A 142 14.80 17.70 0.13
CA LEU A 142 14.05 17.56 -1.11
C LEU A 142 13.61 18.98 -1.46
N MET A 143 14.33 19.60 -2.40
CA MET A 143 14.02 20.92 -2.95
C MET A 143 12.55 20.87 -3.35
N GLY A 144 11.68 21.44 -2.51
CA GLY A 144 10.23 21.39 -2.68
C GLY A 144 9.38 21.21 -1.41
N MET A 145 9.90 20.70 -0.29
CA MET A 145 9.11 20.49 0.94
C MET A 145 9.46 21.40 2.12
N MET A 146 10.28 22.44 1.90
CA MET A 146 10.65 23.45 2.92
C MET A 146 10.00 24.82 2.67
N SER A 147 9.03 24.91 1.78
CA SER A 147 8.13 26.06 1.69
C SER A 147 6.72 25.59 2.02
N PHE A 148 6.42 25.45 3.32
CA PHE A 148 5.23 25.92 4.04
C PHE A 148 5.27 25.37 5.47
#